data_AF-A0A6B2UIU8-F1
#
_entry.id   AF-A0A6B2UIU8-F1
#
_cell.length_a   1.000
_cell.length_b   1.000
_cell.length_c   1.000
_cell.angle_alpha   90.00
_cell.angle_beta   90.00
_cell.angle_gamma   90.00
#
_symmetry.space_group_name_H-M   'P 1'
#
loop_
_entity.id
_entity.type
_entity.pdbx_description
1 polymer ?
#
loop_
_entity_poly.entity_id
_entity_poly.type
_entity_poly.pdbx_seq_one_letter_code
_entity_poly.pdbx_strand_id
1 'polypeptide(L)'
;LPPEPAGRGARWRLVRPCEEDGETGEGSARELLAEELREARARIAELTDDRQRLTQELAETNSGVLALYVQLEERDEQLRRAHGQTLRELEDALRPPPVAVPGLEMAIHYAPADTDAPTGGDLYDWFRLPDGTVHITVVDALGHGVTSTRSALNVTHAVRTLALEGHPLGQIVGRTDEILLPFDRELMATVQLVRIDPVTGVVRIANGSHPPALVARAGGATEYLEVRGRGIGYPLPGSERVREDALGPGDLLVLYTDGLTESRRDPRDGERRLALAAARHRGLPTEEVPGALAAEMHTVILHPDDTLALTVRRTGA
;
A
#
# COMPACT_ATOMS: atom_id res chain seq x y z
N LEU A 1 15.25 -22.83 -25.47
CA LEU A 1 15.71 -23.96 -26.31
C LEU A 1 14.49 -24.47 -27.06
N PRO A 2 14.39 -24.32 -28.39
CA PRO A 2 13.26 -24.89 -29.13
C PRO A 2 13.42 -26.42 -29.17
N PRO A 3 12.33 -27.20 -29.23
CA PRO A 3 12.43 -28.64 -29.36
C PRO A 3 12.92 -29.01 -30.76
N GLU A 4 13.94 -29.87 -30.83
CA GLU A 4 14.41 -30.46 -32.08
C GLU A 4 13.29 -31.29 -32.75
N PRO A 5 13.12 -31.21 -34.08
CA PRO A 5 12.21 -32.10 -34.77
C PRO A 5 12.83 -33.50 -34.82
N ALA A 6 12.25 -34.43 -34.04
CA ALA A 6 12.56 -35.86 -34.11
C ALA A 6 12.12 -36.43 -35.47
N GLY A 7 12.94 -36.20 -36.50
CA GLY A 7 12.80 -36.82 -37.81
C GLY A 7 13.01 -38.32 -37.71
N ARG A 8 11.94 -39.09 -37.51
CA ARG A 8 11.94 -40.52 -37.83
C ARG A 8 12.04 -40.63 -39.35
N GLY A 9 13.27 -40.69 -39.85
CA GLY A 9 13.55 -40.99 -41.25
C GLY A 9 12.97 -42.36 -41.61
N ALA A 10 11.93 -42.36 -42.44
CA ALA A 10 11.46 -43.58 -43.08
C ALA A 10 12.59 -44.12 -43.96
N ARG A 11 13.19 -45.25 -43.56
CA ARG A 11 14.16 -45.97 -44.39
C ARG A 11 13.39 -46.76 -45.45
N TRP A 12 13.31 -46.20 -46.64
CA TRP A 12 12.85 -46.94 -47.82
C TRP A 12 13.98 -47.86 -48.28
N ARG A 13 13.73 -49.17 -48.25
CA ARG A 13 14.66 -50.17 -48.78
C ARG A 13 14.27 -50.40 -50.24
N LEU A 14 14.91 -49.66 -51.16
CA LEU A 14 14.81 -49.93 -52.60
C LEU A 14 15.38 -51.33 -52.87
N VAL A 15 14.51 -52.29 -53.17
CA VAL A 15 14.91 -53.59 -53.70
C VAL A 15 15.34 -53.37 -55.15
N ARG A 16 16.64 -53.51 -55.44
CA ARG A 16 17.13 -53.56 -56.83
C ARG A 16 16.60 -54.84 -57.49
N PRO A 17 16.00 -54.79 -58.69
CA PRO A 17 15.73 -56.01 -59.43
C PRO A 17 17.08 -56.62 -59.85
N CYS A 18 17.25 -57.93 -59.62
CA CYS A 18 18.33 -58.68 -60.25
C CYS A 18 18.13 -58.66 -61.78
N GLU A 19 19.18 -58.31 -62.51
CA GLU A 19 19.26 -58.49 -63.96
C GLU A 19 19.48 -59.97 -64.25
N GLU A 20 18.44 -60.69 -64.67
CA GLU A 20 18.59 -61.91 -65.48
C GLU A 20 17.55 -61.93 -66.61
N ASP A 21 18.10 -61.92 -67.83
CA ASP A 21 17.56 -62.19 -69.17
C ASP A 21 16.08 -62.61 -69.32
N GLY A 22 15.30 -61.76 -70.00
CA GLY A 22 13.98 -62.10 -70.56
C GLY A 22 13.06 -60.88 -70.74
N GLU A 23 12.72 -60.54 -71.99
CA GLU A 23 11.88 -59.41 -72.44
C GLU A 23 10.40 -59.41 -71.95
N THR A 24 10.11 -60.02 -70.80
CA THR A 24 8.80 -59.99 -70.14
C THR A 24 8.85 -59.54 -68.66
N GLY A 25 10.04 -59.21 -68.12
CA GLY A 25 10.23 -58.82 -66.70
C GLY A 25 10.35 -57.32 -66.38
N GLU A 26 10.81 -56.49 -67.33
CA GLU A 26 11.00 -55.05 -67.10
C GLU A 26 9.69 -54.26 -66.94
N GLY A 27 8.61 -54.71 -67.57
CA GLY A 27 7.27 -54.13 -67.38
C GLY A 27 6.76 -54.30 -65.95
N SER A 28 7.01 -55.48 -65.36
CA SER A 28 6.53 -55.84 -64.01
C SER A 28 7.26 -55.08 -62.90
N ALA A 29 8.58 -54.89 -63.00
CA ALA A 29 9.35 -54.12 -62.01
C ALA A 29 9.04 -52.62 -62.04
N ARG A 30 8.80 -52.05 -63.23
CA ARG A 30 8.37 -50.64 -63.39
C ARG A 30 6.96 -50.41 -62.88
N GLU A 31 6.05 -51.37 -63.07
CA GLU A 31 4.70 -51.32 -62.52
C GLU A 31 4.70 -51.39 -60.99
N LEU A 32 5.54 -52.24 -60.39
CA LEU A 32 5.67 -52.36 -58.93
C LEU A 32 6.16 -51.05 -58.30
N LEU A 33 7.21 -50.44 -58.87
CA LEU A 33 7.73 -49.15 -58.41
C LEU A 33 6.71 -48.01 -58.61
N ALA A 34 5.92 -48.06 -59.68
CA ALA A 34 4.86 -47.08 -59.93
C ALA A 34 3.69 -47.23 -58.94
N GLU A 35 3.40 -48.44 -58.47
CA GLU A 35 2.45 -48.70 -57.38
C GLU A 35 3.00 -48.18 -56.05
N GLU A 36 4.22 -48.56 -55.66
CA GLU A 36 4.86 -48.07 -54.42
C GLU A 36 4.95 -46.54 -54.37
N LEU A 37 5.26 -45.89 -55.51
CA LEU A 37 5.31 -44.43 -55.60
C LEU A 37 3.90 -43.80 -55.49
N ARG A 38 2.86 -44.46 -56.00
CA ARG A 38 1.46 -44.02 -55.83
C ARG A 38 1.02 -44.15 -54.39
N GLU A 39 1.31 -45.26 -53.74
CA GLU A 39 1.03 -45.49 -52.32
C GLU A 39 1.78 -44.48 -51.42
N ALA A 40 3.07 -44.26 -51.68
CA ALA A 40 3.87 -43.28 -50.95
C ALA A 40 3.34 -41.85 -51.13
N ARG A 41 2.93 -41.47 -52.34
CA ARG A 41 2.30 -40.17 -52.62
C ARG A 41 0.96 -40.03 -51.90
N ALA A 42 0.12 -41.06 -51.94
CA ALA A 42 -1.15 -41.07 -51.22
C ALA A 42 -0.92 -40.89 -49.71
N ARG A 43 0.08 -41.59 -49.14
CA ARG A 43 0.42 -41.48 -47.73
C ARG A 43 0.96 -40.09 -47.34
N ILE A 44 1.77 -39.46 -48.20
CA ILE A 44 2.27 -38.09 -47.97
C ILE A 44 1.11 -37.08 -48.02
N ALA A 45 0.16 -37.26 -48.94
CA ALA A 45 -1.02 -36.40 -49.01
C ALA A 45 -1.86 -36.51 -47.73
N GLU A 46 -2.15 -37.73 -47.28
CA GLU A 46 -2.88 -37.99 -46.03
C GLU A 46 -2.20 -37.35 -44.80
N LEU A 47 -0.88 -37.53 -44.66
CA LEU A 47 -0.12 -36.92 -43.57
C LEU A 47 -0.08 -35.39 -43.65
N THR A 48 -0.14 -34.82 -44.86
CA THR A 48 -0.16 -33.37 -45.07
C THR A 48 -1.51 -32.79 -44.63
N ASP A 49 -2.61 -33.46 -44.98
CA ASP A 49 -3.96 -33.09 -44.57
C ASP A 49 -4.13 -33.22 -43.04
N ASP A 50 -3.65 -34.31 -42.45
CA ASP A 50 -3.65 -34.51 -41.00
C ASP A 50 -2.85 -33.41 -40.28
N ARG A 51 -1.66 -33.07 -40.79
CA ARG A 51 -0.85 -32.00 -40.22
C ARG A 51 -1.56 -30.64 -40.31
N GLN A 52 -2.21 -30.34 -41.43
CA GLN A 52 -2.99 -29.09 -41.58
C GLN A 52 -4.15 -29.05 -40.58
N ARG A 53 -4.91 -30.15 -40.44
CA ARG A 53 -6.01 -30.27 -39.47
C ARG A 53 -5.52 -30.05 -38.04
N LEU A 54 -4.46 -30.77 -37.62
CA LEU A 54 -3.91 -30.62 -36.26
C LEU A 54 -3.34 -29.22 -36.00
N THR A 55 -2.74 -28.58 -37.01
CA THR A 55 -2.24 -27.20 -36.88
C THR A 55 -3.40 -26.22 -36.66
N GLN A 56 -4.52 -26.43 -37.35
CA GLN A 56 -5.73 -25.64 -37.17
C GLN A 56 -6.36 -25.87 -35.79
N GLU A 57 -6.54 -27.13 -35.37
CA GLU A 57 -7.07 -27.47 -34.03
C GLU A 57 -6.19 -26.87 -32.91
N LEU A 58 -4.86 -26.91 -33.07
CA LEU A 58 -3.94 -26.30 -32.12
C LEU A 58 -4.06 -24.77 -32.11
N ALA A 59 -4.21 -24.12 -33.26
CA ALA A 59 -4.40 -22.68 -33.35
C ALA A 59 -5.72 -22.22 -32.70
N GLU A 60 -6.80 -22.97 -32.93
CA GLU A 60 -8.10 -22.73 -32.30
C GLU A 60 -8.03 -22.91 -30.79
N THR A 61 -7.40 -24.01 -30.33
CA THR A 61 -7.21 -24.28 -28.89
C THR A 61 -6.35 -23.20 -28.23
N ASN A 62 -5.22 -22.82 -28.84
CA ASN A 62 -4.36 -21.77 -28.32
C ASN A 62 -5.09 -20.42 -28.22
N SER A 63 -5.92 -20.09 -29.21
CA SER A 63 -6.73 -18.87 -29.19
C SER A 63 -7.77 -18.90 -28.06
N GLY A 64 -8.43 -20.05 -27.86
CA GLY A 64 -9.37 -20.24 -26.75
C GLY A 64 -8.70 -20.12 -25.39
N VAL A 65 -7.51 -20.71 -25.22
CA VAL A 65 -6.72 -20.62 -23.99
C VAL A 65 -6.28 -19.18 -23.73
N LEU A 66 -5.80 -18.45 -24.75
CA LEU A 66 -5.42 -17.04 -24.62
C LEU A 66 -6.62 -16.16 -24.22
N ALA A 67 -7.79 -16.38 -24.82
CA ALA A 67 -9.01 -15.67 -24.44
C ALA A 67 -9.38 -15.93 -22.96
N LEU A 68 -9.24 -17.16 -22.49
CA LEU A 68 -9.47 -17.50 -21.09
C LEU A 68 -8.46 -16.82 -20.15
N TYR A 69 -7.18 -16.76 -20.53
CA TYR A 69 -6.16 -16.05 -19.74
C TYR A 69 -6.49 -14.57 -19.59
N VAL A 70 -6.87 -13.90 -20.68
CA VAL A 70 -7.28 -12.48 -20.63
C VAL A 70 -8.50 -12.30 -19.73
N GLN A 71 -9.50 -13.18 -19.84
CA GLN A 71 -10.70 -13.12 -18.98
C GLN A 71 -10.39 -13.35 -17.49
N LEU A 72 -9.43 -14.22 -17.17
CA LEU A 72 -8.97 -14.46 -15.80
C LEU A 72 -8.27 -13.22 -15.24
N GLU A 73 -7.37 -12.60 -16.01
CA GLU A 73 -6.69 -11.36 -15.60
C GLU A 73 -7.69 -10.22 -15.37
N GLU A 74 -8.67 -10.05 -16.26
CA GLU A 74 -9.75 -9.06 -16.09
C GLU A 74 -10.59 -9.33 -14.83
N ARG A 75 -10.91 -10.60 -14.55
CA ARG A 75 -11.67 -11.01 -13.36
C ARG A 75 -10.88 -10.77 -12.08
N ASP A 76 -9.60 -11.11 -12.07
CA ASP A 76 -8.73 -10.90 -10.92
C ASP A 76 -8.59 -9.40 -10.60
N GLU A 77 -8.44 -8.57 -11.63
CA GLU A 77 -8.39 -7.11 -11.47
C GLU A 77 -9.73 -6.55 -10.93
N GLN A 78 -10.87 -7.02 -11.44
CA GLN A 78 -12.18 -6.63 -10.92
C GLN A 78 -12.35 -7.00 -9.45
N LEU A 79 -11.93 -8.22 -9.06
CA LEU A 79 -12.00 -8.68 -7.67
C LEU A 79 -11.10 -7.85 -6.76
N ARG A 80 -9.86 -7.54 -7.18
CA ARG A 80 -8.95 -6.68 -6.41
C ARG A 80 -9.57 -5.31 -6.14
N ARG A 81 -10.11 -4.66 -7.18
CA ARG A 81 -10.77 -3.35 -7.04
C ARG A 81 -11.97 -3.39 -6.12
N ALA A 82 -12.83 -4.41 -6.24
CA ALA A 82 -14.01 -4.56 -5.40
C ALA A 82 -13.63 -4.78 -3.92
N HIS A 83 -12.62 -5.62 -3.65
CA HIS A 83 -12.09 -5.81 -2.31
C HIS A 83 -11.47 -4.52 -1.75
N GLY A 84 -10.65 -3.82 -2.54
CA GLY A 84 -10.05 -2.55 -2.15
C GLY A 84 -11.08 -1.47 -1.84
N GLN A 85 -12.19 -1.39 -2.61
CA GLN A 85 -13.31 -0.49 -2.32
C GLN A 85 -13.99 -0.82 -0.99
N THR A 86 -14.29 -2.09 -0.75
CA THR A 86 -14.93 -2.54 0.50
C THR A 86 -14.06 -2.20 1.71
N LEU A 87 -12.75 -2.38 1.57
CA LEU A 87 -11.80 -2.11 2.65
C LEU A 87 -11.67 -0.61 2.94
N ARG A 88 -11.64 0.24 1.90
CA ARG A 88 -11.69 1.71 2.05
C ARG A 88 -12.94 2.14 2.81
N GLU A 89 -14.11 1.63 2.44
CA GLU A 89 -15.38 1.98 3.10
C GLU A 89 -15.37 1.60 4.58
N LEU A 90 -14.79 0.46 4.94
CA LEU A 90 -14.63 0.04 6.33
C LEU A 90 -13.68 0.96 7.09
N GLU A 91 -12.54 1.32 6.52
CA GLU A 91 -11.59 2.24 7.17
C GLU A 91 -12.16 3.64 7.34
N ASP A 92 -12.83 4.17 6.31
CA ASP A 92 -13.53 5.45 6.39
C ASP A 92 -14.61 5.43 7.47
N ALA A 93 -15.32 4.31 7.64
CA ALA A 93 -16.30 4.16 8.71
C ALA A 93 -15.68 4.09 10.12
N LEU A 94 -14.40 3.73 10.24
CA LEU A 94 -13.67 3.66 11.50
C LEU A 94 -13.03 5.01 11.88
N ARG A 95 -12.91 5.94 10.93
CA ARG A 95 -12.34 7.27 11.17
C ARG A 95 -13.29 8.13 12.00
N PRO A 96 -12.77 8.93 12.95
CA PRO A 96 -13.61 9.84 13.71
C PRO A 96 -14.21 10.91 12.79
N PRO A 97 -15.48 11.29 12.98
CA PRO A 97 -16.06 12.41 12.25
C PRO A 97 -15.31 13.71 12.60
N PRO A 98 -15.31 14.72 11.71
CA PRO A 98 -14.73 16.02 12.02
C PRO A 98 -15.36 16.63 13.29
N VAL A 99 -14.52 17.19 14.16
CA VAL A 99 -14.96 17.83 15.40
C VAL A 99 -14.86 19.34 15.24
N ALA A 100 -16.01 20.03 15.28
CA ALA A 100 -16.04 21.48 15.26
C ALA A 100 -15.66 22.04 16.65
N VAL A 101 -14.58 22.83 16.71
CA VAL A 101 -14.09 23.45 17.95
C VAL A 101 -13.86 24.94 17.72
N PRO A 102 -14.66 25.84 18.34
CA PRO A 102 -14.41 27.27 18.25
C PRO A 102 -12.97 27.61 18.64
N GLY A 103 -12.30 28.43 17.81
CA GLY A 103 -10.89 28.82 17.99
C GLY A 103 -9.86 27.89 17.34
N LEU A 104 -10.27 26.73 16.82
CA LEU A 104 -9.40 25.79 16.11
C LEU A 104 -10.04 25.35 14.77
N GLU A 105 -9.26 25.38 13.71
CA GLU A 105 -9.57 24.71 12.45
C GLU A 105 -8.71 23.45 12.35
N MET A 106 -9.31 22.32 11.99
CA MET A 106 -8.61 21.04 11.90
C MET A 106 -8.89 20.39 10.56
N ALA A 107 -7.88 19.78 9.97
CA ALA A 107 -7.98 19.07 8.71
C ALA A 107 -7.02 17.88 8.70
N ILE A 108 -7.33 16.91 7.87
CA ILE A 108 -6.51 15.72 7.69
C ILE A 108 -6.46 15.30 6.23
N HIS A 109 -5.31 14.77 5.83
CA HIS A 109 -5.14 14.01 4.62
C HIS A 109 -4.55 12.65 4.97
N TYR A 110 -5.17 11.60 4.44
CA TYR A 110 -4.70 10.24 4.53
C TYR A 110 -4.58 9.65 3.13
N ALA A 111 -3.45 9.02 2.84
CA ALA A 111 -3.21 8.27 1.60
C ALA A 111 -2.60 6.90 1.95
N PRO A 112 -3.25 5.78 1.62
CA PRO A 112 -2.70 4.45 1.87
C PRO A 112 -1.56 4.11 0.90
N ALA A 113 -0.65 3.25 1.32
CA ALA A 113 0.47 2.78 0.50
C ALA A 113 0.03 2.04 -0.77
N ASP A 114 -1.03 1.22 -0.66
CA ASP A 114 -1.60 0.44 -1.76
C ASP A 114 -3.05 0.86 -2.01
N THR A 115 -3.31 1.35 -3.21
CA THR A 115 -4.66 1.78 -3.62
C THR A 115 -5.59 0.58 -3.87
N ASP A 116 -5.09 -0.63 -4.05
CA ASP A 116 -5.90 -1.83 -4.24
C ASP A 116 -6.09 -2.64 -2.95
N ALA A 117 -5.25 -2.39 -1.94
CA ALA A 117 -5.33 -2.98 -0.60
C ALA A 117 -5.09 -1.90 0.48
N PRO A 118 -6.04 -0.98 0.71
CA PRO A 118 -5.88 0.25 1.50
C PRO A 118 -5.60 0.04 3.00
N THR A 119 -5.38 -1.20 3.46
CA THR A 119 -5.12 -1.52 4.86
C THR A 119 -3.81 -0.96 5.36
N GLY A 120 -3.92 0.06 6.21
CA GLY A 120 -2.77 0.73 6.77
C GLY A 120 -2.57 0.57 8.28
N GLY A 121 -1.33 0.80 8.70
CA GLY A 121 -0.93 0.88 10.11
C GLY A 121 -1.23 2.24 10.75
N ASP A 122 -1.44 3.25 9.90
CA ASP A 122 -1.69 4.64 10.27
C ASP A 122 -3.15 4.89 10.66
N LEU A 123 -3.39 5.34 11.89
CA LEU A 123 -4.68 5.81 12.36
C LEU A 123 -4.55 7.09 13.18
N TYR A 124 -5.68 7.77 13.33
CA TYR A 124 -5.79 8.94 14.17
C TYR A 124 -7.10 8.97 14.91
N ASP A 125 -7.13 9.78 15.95
CA ASP A 125 -8.34 10.16 16.65
C ASP A 125 -8.31 11.62 17.05
N TRP A 126 -9.49 12.25 17.10
CA TRP A 126 -9.68 13.56 17.68
C TRP A 126 -11.01 13.63 18.43
N PHE A 127 -11.04 14.30 19.58
CA PHE A 127 -12.29 14.51 20.32
C PHE A 127 -12.10 15.61 21.37
N ARG A 128 -13.23 16.16 21.84
CA ARG A 128 -13.22 17.10 22.96
C ARG A 128 -13.27 16.32 24.28
N LEU A 129 -12.38 16.68 25.19
CA LEU A 129 -12.38 16.21 26.57
C LEU A 129 -13.44 16.94 27.39
N PRO A 130 -13.86 16.39 28.54
CA PRO A 130 -14.85 17.04 29.42
C PRO A 130 -14.44 18.42 29.93
N ASP A 131 -13.14 18.70 30.00
CA ASP A 131 -12.59 20.01 30.39
C ASP A 131 -12.59 21.05 29.24
N GLY A 132 -13.06 20.66 28.06
CA GLY A 132 -13.15 21.51 26.88
C GLY A 132 -11.91 21.51 25.99
N THR A 133 -10.79 20.90 26.42
CA THR A 133 -9.59 20.73 25.60
C THR A 133 -9.83 19.71 24.48
N VAL A 134 -9.10 19.83 23.38
CA VAL A 134 -9.11 18.87 22.28
C VAL A 134 -7.99 17.87 22.51
N HIS A 135 -8.32 16.57 22.47
CA HIS A 135 -7.33 15.51 22.41
C HIS A 135 -7.17 15.04 20.97
N ILE A 136 -5.93 14.84 20.55
CA ILE A 136 -5.57 14.27 19.25
C ILE A 136 -4.59 13.12 19.49
N THR A 137 -4.82 12.03 18.79
CA THR A 137 -3.98 10.84 18.81
C THR A 137 -3.57 10.55 17.37
N VAL A 138 -2.28 10.29 17.15
CA VAL A 138 -1.77 9.69 15.91
C VAL A 138 -1.07 8.40 16.29
N VAL A 139 -1.40 7.32 15.60
CA VAL A 139 -0.85 5.99 15.81
C VAL A 139 -0.35 5.47 14.48
N ASP A 140 0.82 4.85 14.50
CA ASP A 140 1.36 4.10 13.38
C ASP A 140 1.79 2.74 13.92
N ALA A 141 1.11 1.68 13.47
CA ALA A 141 1.36 0.31 13.89
C ALA A 141 2.32 -0.40 12.92
N LEU A 142 3.33 -1.05 13.49
CA LEU A 142 4.33 -1.77 12.70
C LEU A 142 3.70 -2.90 11.88
N GLY A 143 4.07 -2.95 10.61
CA GLY A 143 3.61 -3.96 9.66
C GLY A 143 2.69 -3.35 8.61
N HIS A 144 1.95 -4.19 7.92
CA HIS A 144 0.99 -3.77 6.90
C HIS A 144 -0.23 -4.69 6.93
N GLY A 145 -1.33 -4.26 6.30
CA GLY A 145 -2.51 -5.09 6.21
C GLY A 145 -3.41 -5.04 7.44
N VAL A 146 -4.48 -5.84 7.40
CA VAL A 146 -5.54 -5.91 8.41
C VAL A 146 -5.02 -6.07 9.85
N THR A 147 -3.90 -6.79 10.05
CA THR A 147 -3.31 -6.98 11.38
C THR A 147 -2.79 -5.68 11.97
N SER A 148 -2.06 -4.87 11.18
CA SER A 148 -1.56 -3.56 11.60
C SER A 148 -2.71 -2.58 11.89
N THR A 149 -3.73 -2.57 11.02
CA THR A 149 -4.95 -1.78 11.21
C THR A 149 -5.67 -2.13 12.52
N ARG A 150 -5.81 -3.44 12.83
CA ARG A 150 -6.39 -3.90 14.09
C ARG A 150 -5.57 -3.43 15.30
N SER A 151 -4.25 -3.52 15.23
CA SER A 151 -3.34 -3.05 16.29
C SER A 151 -3.50 -1.55 16.52
N ALA A 152 -3.49 -0.76 15.44
CA ALA A 152 -3.70 0.68 15.50
C ALA A 152 -5.07 1.03 16.12
N LEU A 153 -6.14 0.32 15.74
CA LEU A 153 -7.48 0.52 16.33
C LEU A 153 -7.51 0.24 17.83
N ASN A 154 -6.88 -0.85 18.27
CA ASN A 154 -6.80 -1.21 19.69
C ASN A 154 -6.07 -0.13 20.49
N VAL A 155 -4.94 0.37 19.98
CA VAL A 155 -4.19 1.47 20.59
C VAL A 155 -5.04 2.73 20.67
N THR A 156 -5.65 3.14 19.55
CA THR A 156 -6.51 4.32 19.48
C THR A 156 -7.66 4.26 20.49
N HIS A 157 -8.36 3.12 20.60
CA HIS A 157 -9.45 2.96 21.56
C HIS A 157 -8.98 2.94 23.03
N ALA A 158 -7.84 2.30 23.33
CA ALA A 158 -7.27 2.32 24.67
C ALA A 158 -6.87 3.74 25.08
N VAL A 159 -6.21 4.49 24.18
CA VAL A 159 -5.85 5.90 24.37
C VAL A 159 -7.10 6.75 24.60
N ARG A 160 -8.12 6.63 23.74
CA ARG A 160 -9.38 7.36 23.86
C ARG A 160 -10.02 7.14 25.23
N THR A 161 -10.08 5.89 25.67
CA THR A 161 -10.66 5.51 26.97
C THR A 161 -9.89 6.17 28.12
N LEU A 162 -8.57 6.03 28.14
CA LEU A 162 -7.72 6.65 29.17
C LEU A 162 -7.80 8.18 29.18
N ALA A 163 -7.89 8.79 28.00
CA ALA A 163 -8.01 10.24 27.90
C ALA A 163 -9.36 10.73 28.47
N LEU A 164 -10.47 10.06 28.14
CA LEU A 164 -11.81 10.39 28.64
C LEU A 164 -11.98 10.13 30.15
N GLU A 165 -11.27 9.14 30.69
CA GLU A 165 -11.18 8.89 32.13
C GLU A 165 -10.33 9.93 32.89
N GLY A 166 -9.68 10.86 32.18
CA GLY A 166 -8.92 11.96 32.78
C GLY A 166 -7.50 11.60 33.19
N HIS A 167 -6.91 10.52 32.66
CA HIS A 167 -5.52 10.17 32.97
C HIS A 167 -4.54 11.27 32.51
N PRO A 168 -3.43 11.50 33.23
CA PRO A 168 -2.41 12.46 32.83
C PRO A 168 -1.76 12.09 31.49
N LEU A 169 -1.61 13.07 30.59
CA LEU A 169 -1.11 12.86 29.21
C LEU A 169 0.19 12.04 29.15
N GLY A 170 1.15 12.33 30.03
CA GLY A 170 2.45 11.64 30.07
C GLY A 170 2.38 10.17 30.49
N GLN A 171 1.27 9.70 31.08
CA GLN A 171 1.10 8.31 31.50
C GLN A 171 0.33 7.47 30.48
N ILE A 172 -0.35 8.09 29.51
CA ILE A 172 -1.29 7.37 28.63
C ILE A 172 -0.58 6.32 27.78
N VAL A 173 0.59 6.61 27.24
CA VAL A 173 1.35 5.66 26.39
C VAL A 173 1.69 4.38 27.18
N GLY A 174 2.29 4.52 28.37
CA GLY A 174 2.65 3.36 29.20
C GLY A 174 1.42 2.57 29.68
N ARG A 175 0.34 3.26 30.08
CA ARG A 175 -0.92 2.60 30.47
C ARG A 175 -1.59 1.88 29.31
N THR A 176 -1.50 2.43 28.10
CA THR A 176 -2.04 1.78 26.91
C THR A 176 -1.32 0.47 26.64
N ASP A 177 0.01 0.45 26.79
CA ASP A 177 0.79 -0.78 26.70
C ASP A 177 0.38 -1.81 27.77
N GLU A 178 0.27 -1.41 29.03
CA GLU A 178 -0.16 -2.28 30.13
C GLU A 178 -1.53 -2.92 29.86
N ILE A 179 -2.47 -2.16 29.28
CA ILE A 179 -3.81 -2.63 28.92
C ILE A 179 -3.77 -3.64 27.77
N LEU A 180 -2.94 -3.41 26.75
CA LEU A 180 -2.94 -4.19 25.52
C LEU A 180 -2.04 -5.42 25.57
N LEU A 181 -0.97 -5.39 26.37
CA LEU A 181 0.01 -6.48 26.51
C LEU A 181 -0.60 -7.88 26.77
N PRO A 182 -1.68 -8.04 27.58
CA PRO A 182 -2.32 -9.34 27.77
C PRO A 182 -3.03 -9.88 26.53
N PHE A 183 -3.47 -9.00 25.62
CA PHE A 183 -4.26 -9.35 24.43
C PHE A 183 -3.39 -9.51 23.19
N ASP A 184 -2.30 -8.76 23.09
CA ASP A 184 -1.40 -8.78 21.95
C ASP A 184 0.05 -8.47 22.39
N ARG A 185 0.89 -9.49 22.42
CA ARG A 185 2.29 -9.39 22.85
C ARG A 185 3.24 -8.96 21.74
N GLU A 186 2.80 -9.06 20.49
CA GLU A 186 3.59 -8.73 19.31
C GLU A 186 3.22 -7.33 18.78
N LEU A 187 2.20 -6.69 19.37
CA LEU A 187 1.80 -5.33 19.05
C LEU A 187 2.96 -4.37 19.27
N MET A 188 3.36 -3.71 18.19
CA MET A 188 4.31 -2.62 18.20
C MET A 188 3.69 -1.44 17.47
N ALA A 189 3.69 -0.26 18.10
CA ALA A 189 3.15 0.95 17.49
C ALA A 189 3.85 2.20 18.00
N THR A 190 4.09 3.15 17.11
CA THR A 190 4.45 4.52 17.47
C THR A 190 3.18 5.32 17.78
N VAL A 191 3.25 6.25 18.72
CA VAL A 191 2.09 7.04 19.16
C VAL A 191 2.50 8.47 19.47
N GLN A 192 1.75 9.45 18.96
CA GLN A 192 1.83 10.84 19.41
C GLN A 192 0.49 11.31 19.97
N LEU A 193 0.54 11.90 21.17
CA LEU A 193 -0.62 12.38 21.89
C LEU A 193 -0.52 13.89 22.07
N VAL A 194 -1.57 14.60 21.68
CA VAL A 194 -1.64 16.05 21.79
C VAL A 194 -2.90 16.45 22.55
N ARG A 195 -2.77 17.42 23.47
CA ARG A 195 -3.91 18.14 24.06
C ARG A 195 -3.79 19.62 23.75
N ILE A 196 -4.85 20.22 23.24
CA ILE A 196 -4.90 21.63 22.85
C ILE A 196 -6.04 22.31 23.61
N ASP A 197 -5.73 23.36 24.36
CA ASP A 197 -6.74 24.26 24.89
C ASP A 197 -7.14 25.26 23.79
N PRO A 198 -8.37 25.21 23.26
CA PRO A 198 -8.81 26.10 22.18
C PRO A 198 -8.87 27.58 22.60
N VAL A 199 -9.02 27.86 23.90
CA VAL A 199 -9.14 29.22 24.43
C VAL A 199 -7.76 29.85 24.56
N THR A 200 -6.85 29.18 25.27
CA THR A 200 -5.52 29.72 25.56
C THR A 200 -4.52 29.48 24.43
N GLY A 201 -4.74 28.45 23.62
CA GLY A 201 -3.80 27.97 22.61
C GLY A 201 -2.67 27.11 23.18
N VAL A 202 -2.72 26.76 24.47
CA VAL A 202 -1.71 25.90 25.09
C VAL A 202 -1.80 24.50 24.51
N VAL A 203 -0.67 23.99 24.02
CA VAL A 203 -0.49 22.66 23.46
C VAL A 203 0.38 21.84 24.39
N ARG A 204 -0.03 20.61 24.69
CA ARG A 204 0.75 19.63 25.44
C ARG A 204 0.94 18.38 24.60
N ILE A 205 2.18 17.90 24.52
CA ILE A 205 2.57 16.76 23.69
C ILE A 205 3.25 15.68 24.55
N ALA A 206 2.79 14.45 24.40
CA ALA A 206 3.49 13.25 24.82
C ALA A 206 3.78 12.40 23.58
N ASN A 207 4.93 11.73 23.56
CA ASN A 207 5.39 10.99 22.39
C ASN A 207 5.90 9.60 22.76
N GLY A 208 5.54 8.60 21.97
CA GLY A 208 6.00 7.22 22.04
C GLY A 208 6.62 6.82 20.71
N SER A 209 7.87 7.18 20.49
CA SER A 209 8.66 6.87 19.27
C SER A 209 8.09 7.38 17.94
N HIS A 210 7.12 8.30 17.93
CA HIS A 210 6.57 8.89 16.71
C HIS A 210 7.40 10.10 16.23
N PRO A 211 7.35 10.50 14.94
CA PRO A 211 7.99 11.71 14.45
C PRO A 211 7.56 12.97 15.22
N PRO A 212 8.44 13.97 15.42
CA PRO A 212 8.12 15.17 16.20
C PRO A 212 7.08 16.05 15.50
N ALA A 213 6.10 16.57 16.24
CA ALA A 213 5.15 17.53 15.70
C ALA A 213 5.86 18.81 15.20
N LEU A 214 5.37 19.39 14.12
CA LEU A 214 5.90 20.62 13.53
C LEU A 214 4.96 21.78 13.79
N VAL A 215 5.48 22.93 14.21
CA VAL A 215 4.73 24.19 14.27
C VAL A 215 5.26 25.14 13.21
N ALA A 216 4.38 25.59 12.32
CA ALA A 216 4.61 26.73 11.45
C ALA A 216 3.93 27.96 12.04
N ARG A 217 4.74 28.90 12.53
CA ARG A 217 4.28 30.15 13.12
C ARG A 217 3.68 31.05 12.04
N ALA A 218 2.73 31.90 12.41
CA ALA A 218 2.11 32.87 11.50
C ALA A 218 3.16 33.75 10.77
N GLY A 219 4.23 34.11 11.49
CA GLY A 219 5.39 34.85 10.98
C GLY A 219 6.32 34.09 10.04
N GLY A 220 6.04 32.81 9.74
CA GLY A 220 6.77 31.98 8.78
C GLY A 220 7.92 31.16 9.36
N ALA A 221 8.26 31.34 10.65
CA ALA A 221 9.21 30.49 11.33
C ALA A 221 8.62 29.09 11.57
N THR A 222 9.45 28.06 11.50
CA THR A 222 9.04 26.67 11.75
C THR A 222 9.88 26.03 12.84
N GLU A 223 9.24 25.25 13.71
CA GLU A 223 9.89 24.61 14.85
C GLU A 223 9.36 23.19 15.06
N TYR A 224 10.26 22.23 15.29
CA TYR A 224 9.89 20.88 15.71
C TYR A 224 9.75 20.78 17.24
N LEU A 225 8.60 20.28 17.68
CA LEU A 225 8.28 20.04 19.07
C LEU A 225 8.82 18.67 19.52
N GLU A 226 10.14 18.56 19.61
CA GLU A 226 10.81 17.33 20.03
C GLU A 226 10.44 16.89 21.46
N VAL A 227 9.85 15.71 21.53
CA VAL A 227 9.59 14.92 22.73
C VAL A 227 10.05 13.50 22.44
N ARG A 228 10.88 12.94 23.30
CA ARG A 228 11.30 11.54 23.19
C ARG A 228 10.36 10.67 24.01
N GLY A 229 10.31 9.40 23.61
CA GLY A 229 9.65 8.35 24.35
C GLY A 229 9.70 7.05 23.57
N ARG A 230 9.06 6.05 24.12
CA ARG A 230 9.03 4.68 23.62
C ARG A 230 7.60 4.30 23.28
N GLY A 231 7.40 3.82 22.05
CA GLY A 231 6.11 3.36 21.54
C GLY A 231 5.59 2.13 22.30
N ILE A 232 4.38 1.72 21.97
CA ILE A 232 3.74 0.52 22.53
C ILE A 232 4.52 -0.72 22.07
N GLY A 233 4.67 -1.72 22.95
CA GLY A 233 5.42 -2.95 22.70
C GLY A 233 6.94 -2.82 22.88
N TYR A 234 7.47 -1.61 23.06
CA TYR A 234 8.90 -1.39 23.35
C TYR A 234 9.20 -1.59 24.84
N PRO A 235 10.45 -1.93 25.21
CA PRO A 235 10.84 -1.96 26.63
C PRO A 235 10.66 -0.60 27.30
N LEU A 236 9.92 -0.57 28.41
CA LEU A 236 9.58 0.66 29.15
C LEU A 236 8.82 1.69 28.28
N PRO A 237 7.63 1.33 27.77
CA PRO A 237 6.84 2.19 26.89
C PRO A 237 6.32 3.41 27.67
N GLY A 238 6.32 4.58 27.02
CA GLY A 238 5.99 5.83 27.69
C GLY A 238 6.65 7.06 27.08
N SER A 239 6.11 8.22 27.40
CA SER A 239 6.73 9.50 27.05
C SER A 239 7.75 9.89 28.12
N GLU A 240 8.95 10.34 27.72
CA GLU A 240 9.97 10.78 28.68
C GLU A 240 9.53 12.02 29.48
N ARG A 241 8.76 12.89 28.83
CA ARG A 241 8.17 14.11 29.42
C ARG A 241 6.90 14.50 28.68
N VAL A 242 6.20 15.48 29.21
CA VAL A 242 5.19 16.25 28.47
C VAL A 242 5.83 17.58 28.07
N ARG A 243 5.87 17.89 26.78
CA ARG A 243 6.29 19.23 26.31
C ARG A 243 5.08 20.13 26.20
N GLU A 244 5.23 21.35 26.69
CA GLU A 244 4.23 22.41 26.57
C GLU A 244 4.73 23.46 25.57
N ASP A 245 3.81 23.99 24.76
CA ASP A 245 4.01 25.13 23.87
C ASP A 245 2.69 25.91 23.77
N ALA A 246 2.69 27.06 23.09
CA ALA A 246 1.50 27.84 22.81
C ALA A 246 1.40 28.16 21.32
N LEU A 247 0.25 27.87 20.72
CA LEU A 247 -0.08 28.31 19.36
C LEU A 247 -0.67 29.71 19.43
N GLY A 248 -0.08 30.66 18.73
CA GLY A 248 -0.70 31.97 18.48
C GLY A 248 -1.78 31.91 17.40
N PRO A 249 -2.66 32.92 17.27
CA PRO A 249 -3.57 33.01 16.14
C PRO A 249 -2.81 32.97 14.81
N GLY A 250 -3.25 32.13 13.89
CA GLY A 250 -2.61 31.84 12.60
C GLY A 250 -1.46 30.83 12.64
N ASP A 251 -1.03 30.38 13.83
CA ASP A 251 -0.06 29.28 13.93
C ASP A 251 -0.71 27.97 13.49
N LEU A 252 0.09 27.14 12.83
CA LEU A 252 -0.30 25.85 12.28
C LEU A 252 0.54 24.75 12.95
N LEU A 253 -0.12 23.85 13.67
CA LEU A 253 0.46 22.59 14.13
C LEU A 253 0.26 21.53 13.05
N VAL A 254 1.28 20.74 12.77
CA VAL A 254 1.29 19.62 11.82
C VAL A 254 1.74 18.37 12.57
N LEU A 255 0.86 17.36 12.58
CA LEU A 255 1.14 16.00 13.05
C LEU A 255 1.20 15.10 11.82
N TYR A 256 2.12 14.16 11.78
CA TYR A 256 2.35 13.35 10.59
C TYR A 256 2.99 12.02 10.95
N THR A 257 2.76 11.03 10.09
CA THR A 257 3.42 9.71 10.13
C THR A 257 4.68 9.71 9.27
N ASP A 258 5.56 8.77 9.51
CA ASP A 258 6.86 8.70 8.86
C ASP A 258 6.76 8.54 7.33
N GLY A 259 5.71 7.92 6.80
CA GLY A 259 5.47 7.84 5.35
C GLY A 259 5.36 9.21 4.63
N LEU A 260 5.07 10.31 5.36
CA LEU A 260 5.17 11.65 4.81
C LEU A 260 6.63 12.10 4.58
N THR A 261 7.55 11.73 5.48
CA THR A 261 8.95 12.19 5.50
C THR A 261 9.96 11.18 4.95
N GLU A 262 9.69 9.88 5.07
CA GLU A 262 10.59 8.78 4.68
C GLU A 262 10.40 8.32 3.23
N SER A 263 9.53 8.99 2.47
CA SER A 263 9.40 8.85 1.02
C SER A 263 10.75 8.97 0.28
N ARG A 264 11.76 9.62 0.89
CA ARG A 264 13.16 9.65 0.46
C ARG A 264 14.05 9.08 1.57
N ARG A 265 15.10 8.32 1.21
CA ARG A 265 15.99 7.55 2.11
C ARG A 265 16.57 8.28 3.35
N ASP A 266 16.53 9.61 3.42
CA ASP A 266 17.00 10.37 4.60
C ASP A 266 15.82 11.06 5.31
N PRO A 267 15.35 10.51 6.45
CA PRO A 267 14.26 11.09 7.23
C PRO A 267 14.51 12.56 7.62
N ARG A 268 15.77 12.93 7.89
CA ARG A 268 16.11 14.33 8.26
C ARG A 268 15.96 15.28 7.08
N ASP A 269 16.16 14.80 5.86
CA ASP A 269 15.86 15.57 4.66
C ASP A 269 14.36 15.75 4.47
N GLY A 270 13.61 14.67 4.71
CA GLY A 270 12.15 14.68 4.77
C GLY A 270 11.62 15.77 5.72
N GLU A 271 12.10 15.79 6.96
CA GLU A 271 11.74 16.80 7.96
C GLU A 271 12.09 18.22 7.49
N ARG A 272 13.30 18.45 6.99
CA ARG A 272 13.68 19.79 6.46
C ARG A 272 12.75 20.24 5.34
N ARG A 273 12.38 19.34 4.44
CA ARG A 273 11.43 19.65 3.35
C ARG A 273 10.03 19.91 3.87
N LEU A 274 9.56 19.14 4.83
CA LEU A 274 8.24 19.31 5.45
C LEU A 274 8.14 20.67 6.14
N ALA A 275 9.17 21.07 6.89
CA ALA A 275 9.23 22.41 7.49
C ALA A 275 9.08 23.52 6.43
N LEU A 276 9.83 23.42 5.33
CA LEU A 276 9.73 24.39 4.23
C LEU A 276 8.35 24.38 3.55
N ALA A 277 7.75 23.19 3.37
CA ALA A 277 6.42 23.04 2.77
C ALA A 277 5.33 23.63 3.67
N ALA A 278 5.39 23.37 4.97
CA ALA A 278 4.47 23.94 5.96
C ALA A 278 4.54 25.48 5.96
N ALA A 279 5.75 26.06 5.91
CA ALA A 279 5.92 27.51 5.83
C ALA A 279 5.28 28.11 4.57
N ARG A 280 5.41 27.43 3.41
CA ARG A 280 4.80 27.84 2.13
C ARG A 280 3.28 27.74 2.16
N HIS A 281 2.74 26.61 2.62
CA HIS A 281 1.32 26.27 2.50
C HIS A 281 0.46 26.74 3.65
N ARG A 282 1.03 27.26 4.76
CA ARG A 282 0.26 27.74 5.92
C ARG A 282 -0.82 28.79 5.58
N GLY A 283 -0.69 29.50 4.46
CA GLY A 283 -1.62 30.53 4.02
C GLY A 283 -2.85 29.99 3.28
N LEU A 284 -2.87 28.71 2.91
CA LEU A 284 -4.01 28.06 2.28
C LEU A 284 -5.16 27.88 3.28
N PRO A 285 -6.41 27.65 2.82
CA PRO A 285 -7.48 27.16 3.68
C PRO A 285 -7.02 25.91 4.46
N THR A 286 -7.37 25.80 5.74
CA THR A 286 -6.86 24.73 6.61
C THR A 286 -7.16 23.33 6.04
N GLU A 287 -8.31 23.16 5.38
CA GLU A 287 -8.73 21.92 4.72
C GLU A 287 -7.79 21.46 3.59
N GLU A 288 -7.12 22.40 2.92
CA GLU A 288 -6.24 22.11 1.78
C GLU A 288 -4.80 21.84 2.20
N VAL A 289 -4.38 22.30 3.38
CA VAL A 289 -2.98 22.24 3.82
C VAL A 289 -2.45 20.80 3.88
N PRO A 290 -3.13 19.84 4.54
CA PRO A 290 -2.63 18.46 4.61
C PRO A 290 -2.38 17.83 3.23
N GLY A 291 -3.32 18.03 2.29
CA GLY A 291 -3.18 17.52 0.93
C GLY A 291 -2.06 18.19 0.15
N ALA A 292 -1.88 19.51 0.33
CA ALA A 292 -0.77 20.25 -0.29
C ALA A 292 0.60 19.78 0.26
N LEU A 293 0.69 19.48 1.57
CA LEU A 293 1.90 18.92 2.18
C LEU A 293 2.21 17.54 1.59
N ALA A 294 1.23 16.63 1.55
CA ALA A 294 1.41 15.29 0.99
C ALA A 294 1.85 15.37 -0.49
N ALA A 295 1.15 16.15 -1.31
CA ALA A 295 1.47 16.30 -2.73
C ALA A 295 2.90 16.81 -2.97
N GLU A 296 3.37 17.78 -2.18
CA GLU A 296 4.73 18.29 -2.31
C GLU A 296 5.79 17.29 -1.81
N MET A 297 5.50 16.62 -0.69
CA MET A 297 6.42 15.66 -0.09
C MET A 297 6.62 14.43 -0.98
N HIS A 298 5.54 13.94 -1.59
CA HIS A 298 5.49 12.77 -2.46
C HIS A 298 5.85 13.02 -3.94
N THR A 299 6.41 14.17 -4.28
CA THR A 299 6.93 14.43 -5.65
C THR A 299 7.95 13.40 -6.14
N VAL A 300 8.66 12.72 -5.22
CA VAL A 300 9.55 11.58 -5.51
C VAL A 300 9.38 10.57 -4.38
N ILE A 301 8.80 9.41 -4.70
CA ILE A 301 8.58 8.30 -3.75
C ILE A 301 9.56 7.17 -4.09
N LEU A 302 10.39 6.78 -3.13
CA LEU A 302 11.29 5.62 -3.24
C LEU A 302 10.72 4.36 -2.60
N HIS A 303 9.90 4.52 -1.56
CA HIS A 303 9.19 3.43 -0.89
C HIS A 303 7.76 3.90 -0.62
N PRO A 304 6.73 3.16 -1.07
CA PRO A 304 5.35 3.45 -0.72
C PRO A 304 5.11 3.05 0.73
N ASP A 305 4.54 3.97 1.50
CA ASP A 305 4.09 3.75 2.86
C ASP A 305 2.81 4.57 3.10
N ASP A 306 2.06 4.22 4.13
CA ASP A 306 0.88 4.99 4.49
C ASP A 306 1.29 6.41 4.89
N THR A 307 0.48 7.39 4.50
CA THR A 307 0.77 8.77 4.77
C THR A 307 -0.41 9.43 5.43
N LEU A 308 -0.17 9.91 6.64
CA LEU A 308 -1.09 10.73 7.40
C LEU A 308 -0.48 12.10 7.64
N ALA A 309 -1.24 13.15 7.33
CA ALA A 309 -0.94 14.52 7.71
C ALA A 309 -2.18 15.13 8.35
N LEU A 310 -2.08 15.54 9.61
CA LEU A 310 -3.15 16.20 10.36
C LEU A 310 -2.67 17.60 10.75
N THR A 311 -3.46 18.62 10.39
CA THR A 311 -3.13 20.00 10.71
C THR A 311 -4.15 20.63 11.63
N VAL A 312 -3.68 21.42 12.59
CA VAL A 312 -4.50 22.24 13.48
C VAL A 312 -4.06 23.68 13.38
N ARG A 313 -4.97 24.58 12.99
CA ARG A 313 -4.72 26.02 12.96
C ARG A 313 -5.51 26.70 14.07
N ARG A 314 -4.85 27.58 14.82
CA ARG A 314 -5.56 28.44 15.77
C ARG A 314 -6.10 29.67 15.05
N THR A 315 -7.41 29.90 15.08
CA THR A 315 -8.04 31.05 14.41
C THR A 315 -8.15 32.29 15.29
N GLY A 316 -7.98 32.12 16.61
CA GLY A 316 -8.29 33.14 17.61
C GLY A 316 -9.71 32.92 18.17
N ALA A 317 -9.93 33.39 19.40
CA ALA A 317 -11.25 33.36 20.04
C ALA A 317 -12.12 34.54 19.59
#